data_AF-A0AAV2EXQ9-F1
#
_entry.id   AF-A0AAV2EXQ9-F1
#
_cell.length_a   1.000
_cell.length_b   1.000
_cell.length_c   1.000
_cell.angle_alpha   90.00
_cell.angle_beta   90.00
_cell.angle_gamma   90.00
#
_symmetry.space_group_name_H-M   'P 1'
#
loop_
_entity.id
_entity.type
_entity.pdbx_description
1 polymer ?
#
loop_
_entity_poly.entity_id
_entity_poly.type
_entity_poly.pdbx_seq_one_letter_code
_entity_poly.pdbx_strand_id
1 'polypeptide(L)'
;MKDGKCSKFFPKAFSTETSFDKFGNVVYRRRDSGVQVKKGRTMLDNRYVVPYNRNLLVRAQAHINVEICHKGGSVKYLFKYITKGSDRSLIIAKDSVTSKQVPSTNSKKSKDEIQEFIDCRSLSSYEAVWRINEYLIHHREPNVVRLAVHLQGQQNVPYRRQSNVKNILKNPKAGKTHLTAWFQLNRQDLDARKLTYAHIPGSYTWNEEYNEWTLRKRGFAI
;
A
#
# COMPACT_ATOMS: atom_id res chain seq x y z
N MET A 1 15.02 4.71 -31.05
CA MET A 1 16.25 5.52 -30.91
C MET A 1 15.87 6.98 -30.73
N LYS A 2 16.70 7.78 -30.08
CA LYS A 2 16.56 9.24 -30.04
C LYS A 2 17.87 9.83 -30.58
N ASP A 3 17.80 10.68 -31.59
CA ASP A 3 18.95 11.34 -32.23
C ASP A 3 20.05 10.35 -32.67
N GLY A 4 19.64 9.25 -33.31
CA GLY A 4 20.56 8.20 -33.78
C GLY A 4 21.21 7.37 -32.66
N LYS A 5 20.89 7.63 -31.38
CA LYS A 5 21.40 6.91 -30.22
C LYS A 5 20.31 6.08 -29.55
N CYS A 6 20.70 4.99 -28.91
CA CYS A 6 19.77 4.22 -28.10
C CYS A 6 19.34 5.04 -26.86
N SER A 7 18.04 5.23 -26.67
CA SER A 7 17.49 5.95 -25.51
C SER A 7 17.72 5.24 -24.17
N LYS A 8 18.20 3.99 -24.22
CA LYS A 8 18.60 3.18 -23.06
C LYS A 8 20.12 3.06 -22.92
N PHE A 9 20.87 3.87 -23.69
CA PHE A 9 22.33 3.97 -23.64
C PHE A 9 23.04 2.64 -23.94
N PHE A 10 22.57 1.93 -24.96
CA PHE A 10 23.25 0.78 -25.55
C PHE A 10 24.04 1.21 -26.80
N PRO A 11 25.19 0.59 -27.11
CA PRO A 11 25.87 -0.45 -26.32
C PRO A 11 26.45 0.08 -24.99
N LYS A 12 26.50 -0.78 -23.97
CA LYS A 12 27.17 -0.47 -22.69
C LYS A 12 28.68 -0.69 -22.80
N ALA A 13 29.48 -0.02 -21.98
CA ALA A 13 30.91 -0.30 -21.91
C ALA A 13 31.18 -1.72 -21.37
N PHE A 14 32.31 -2.31 -21.77
CA PHE A 14 32.82 -3.51 -21.11
C PHE A 14 33.25 -3.19 -19.68
N SER A 15 33.07 -4.17 -18.79
CA SER A 15 33.50 -4.11 -17.39
C SER A 15 33.90 -5.51 -16.93
N THR A 16 35.05 -5.63 -16.28
CA THR A 16 35.58 -6.90 -15.77
C THR A 16 34.83 -7.40 -14.54
N GLU A 17 34.17 -6.49 -13.81
CA GLU A 17 33.39 -6.77 -12.60
C GLU A 17 32.12 -5.93 -12.51
N THR A 18 31.24 -6.28 -11.56
CA THR A 18 30.04 -5.49 -11.26
C THR A 18 30.36 -4.52 -10.13
N SER A 19 30.20 -3.22 -10.37
CA SER A 19 30.52 -2.16 -9.41
C SER A 19 29.46 -1.06 -9.40
N PHE A 20 29.62 -0.06 -8.53
CA PHE A 20 28.77 1.13 -8.50
C PHE A 20 29.55 2.34 -9.02
N ASP A 21 28.92 3.14 -9.89
CA ASP A 21 29.51 4.40 -10.35
C ASP A 21 29.48 5.49 -9.25
N LYS A 22 30.11 6.64 -9.51
CA LYS A 22 30.14 7.80 -8.59
C LYS A 22 28.74 8.34 -8.24
N PHE A 23 27.73 8.01 -9.03
CA PHE A 23 26.35 8.40 -8.81
C PHE A 23 25.53 7.28 -8.14
N GLY A 24 26.12 6.13 -7.80
CA GLY A 24 25.48 4.97 -7.19
C GLY A 24 24.67 4.09 -8.16
N ASN A 25 24.84 4.23 -9.48
CA ASN A 25 24.24 3.32 -10.45
C ASN A 25 25.09 2.05 -10.58
N VAL A 26 24.43 0.92 -10.85
CA VAL A 26 25.12 -0.36 -11.03
C VAL A 26 25.73 -0.43 -12.43
N VAL A 27 27.03 -0.66 -12.49
CA VAL A 27 27.78 -1.01 -13.69
C VAL A 27 27.96 -2.52 -13.69
N TYR A 28 27.19 -3.23 -14.50
CA TYR A 28 27.27 -4.70 -14.56
C TYR A 28 28.53 -5.18 -15.27
N ARG A 29 29.10 -6.28 -14.78
CA ARG A 29 30.16 -7.02 -15.46
C ARG A 29 29.73 -7.38 -16.90
N ARG A 30 30.52 -6.95 -17.87
CA ARG A 30 30.39 -7.24 -19.30
C ARG A 30 31.80 -7.52 -19.83
N ARG A 31 32.18 -8.79 -19.89
CA ARG A 31 33.50 -9.19 -20.39
C ARG A 31 33.50 -9.16 -21.91
N ASP A 32 34.59 -8.72 -22.52
CA ASP A 32 34.76 -8.98 -23.95
C ASP A 32 35.03 -10.46 -24.15
N SER A 33 34.06 -11.18 -24.71
CA SER A 33 34.18 -12.60 -25.01
C SER A 33 34.55 -12.87 -26.47
N GLY A 34 34.68 -11.83 -27.30
CA GLY A 34 34.85 -11.96 -28.75
C GLY A 34 33.63 -12.52 -29.51
N VAL A 35 32.57 -12.94 -28.79
CA VAL A 35 31.36 -13.51 -29.38
C VAL A 35 30.50 -12.40 -29.96
N GLN A 36 30.20 -12.50 -31.26
CA GLN A 36 29.34 -11.55 -31.96
C GLN A 36 28.26 -12.26 -32.77
N VAL A 37 27.11 -11.63 -32.89
CA VAL A 37 25.97 -12.08 -33.70
C VAL A 37 25.56 -10.96 -34.65
N LYS A 38 25.45 -11.29 -35.94
CA LYS A 38 24.97 -10.34 -36.94
C LYS A 38 23.44 -10.26 -36.89
N LYS A 39 22.89 -9.06 -36.68
CA LYS A 39 21.45 -8.78 -36.81
C LYS A 39 21.24 -7.69 -37.84
N GLY A 40 20.74 -8.08 -39.02
CA GLY A 40 20.65 -7.18 -40.18
C GLY A 40 22.03 -6.69 -40.62
N ARG A 41 22.25 -5.37 -40.56
CA ARG A 41 23.53 -4.73 -40.93
C ARG A 41 24.45 -4.47 -39.73
N THR A 42 24.04 -4.79 -38.51
CA THR A 42 24.78 -4.47 -37.29
C THR A 42 25.34 -5.74 -36.63
N MET A 43 26.61 -5.69 -36.23
CA MET A 43 27.23 -6.72 -35.39
C MET A 43 26.90 -6.41 -33.93
N LEU A 44 26.30 -7.37 -33.23
CA LEU A 44 25.92 -7.25 -31.83
C LEU A 44 26.79 -8.18 -30.98
N ASP A 45 27.22 -7.68 -29.84
CA ASP A 45 27.89 -8.45 -28.78
C ASP A 45 27.11 -8.31 -27.46
N ASN A 46 27.69 -8.80 -26.36
CA ASN A 46 27.06 -8.74 -25.05
C ASN A 46 26.91 -7.30 -24.50
N ARG A 47 27.50 -6.27 -25.13
CA ARG A 47 27.26 -4.87 -24.74
C ARG A 47 25.84 -4.42 -25.03
N TYR A 48 25.13 -5.11 -25.92
CA TYR A 48 23.74 -4.84 -26.31
C TYR A 48 22.70 -5.61 -25.47
N VAL A 49 23.15 -6.50 -24.57
CA VAL A 49 22.27 -7.40 -23.81
C VAL A 49 21.81 -6.75 -22.51
N VAL A 50 20.51 -6.78 -22.24
CA VAL A 50 19.92 -6.33 -20.97
C VAL A 50 20.33 -7.33 -19.86
N PRO A 51 20.71 -6.88 -18.65
CA PRO A 51 21.07 -7.79 -17.56
C PRO A 51 19.96 -8.82 -17.29
N TYR A 52 20.34 -10.08 -17.11
CA TYR A 52 19.40 -11.18 -16.87
C TYR A 52 20.01 -12.20 -15.93
N ASN A 53 19.16 -13.04 -15.35
CA ASN A 53 19.57 -14.24 -14.63
C ASN A 53 19.31 -15.48 -15.51
N ARG A 54 20.35 -16.27 -15.79
CA ARG A 54 20.26 -17.45 -16.66
C ARG A 54 19.23 -18.47 -16.16
N ASN A 55 19.18 -18.72 -14.85
CA ASN A 55 18.25 -19.70 -14.27
C ASN A 55 16.80 -19.22 -14.43
N LEU A 56 16.53 -17.93 -14.19
CA LEU A 56 15.20 -17.36 -14.41
C LEU A 56 14.80 -17.39 -15.88
N LEU A 57 15.73 -17.08 -16.79
CA LEU A 57 15.48 -17.11 -18.23
C LEU A 57 15.06 -18.50 -18.69
N VAL A 58 15.80 -19.54 -18.28
CA VAL A 58 15.50 -20.93 -18.64
C VAL A 58 14.19 -21.38 -18.00
N ARG A 59 13.98 -21.10 -16.70
CA ARG A 59 12.78 -21.52 -15.97
C ARG A 59 11.51 -20.89 -16.50
N ALA A 60 11.54 -19.60 -16.85
CA ALA A 60 10.37 -18.87 -17.33
C ALA A 60 10.24 -18.86 -18.86
N GLN A 61 11.21 -19.45 -19.58
CA GLN A 61 11.33 -19.37 -21.04
C GLN A 61 11.16 -17.94 -21.59
N ALA A 62 11.60 -16.94 -20.83
CA ALA A 62 11.41 -15.53 -21.14
C ALA A 62 12.60 -14.70 -20.66
N HIS A 63 12.90 -13.61 -21.37
CA HIS A 63 13.96 -12.71 -20.95
C HIS A 63 13.50 -11.83 -19.78
N ILE A 64 13.93 -12.18 -18.57
CA ILE A 64 13.64 -11.43 -17.34
C ILE A 64 14.80 -10.46 -17.07
N ASN A 65 14.51 -9.15 -17.13
CA ASN A 65 15.47 -8.12 -16.71
C ASN A 65 15.67 -8.20 -15.19
N VAL A 66 16.92 -8.30 -14.75
CA VAL A 66 17.27 -8.35 -13.32
C VAL A 66 18.17 -7.17 -13.00
N GLU A 67 17.71 -6.29 -12.12
CA GLU A 67 18.45 -5.10 -11.71
C GLU A 67 18.72 -5.07 -10.20
N ILE A 68 19.97 -4.77 -9.83
CA ILE A 68 20.36 -4.47 -8.46
C ILE A 68 19.83 -3.08 -8.10
N CYS A 69 18.99 -3.02 -7.06
CA CYS A 69 18.41 -1.79 -6.55
C CYS A 69 19.19 -1.33 -5.32
N HIS A 70 20.10 -0.37 -5.49
CA HIS A 70 20.92 0.15 -4.38
C HIS A 70 20.52 1.57 -3.94
N LYS A 71 19.87 2.36 -4.81
CA LYS A 71 19.43 3.71 -4.47
C LYS A 71 18.11 3.70 -3.71
N GLY A 72 17.95 4.58 -2.72
CA GLY A 72 16.65 4.80 -2.05
C GLY A 72 15.52 5.16 -3.04
N GLY A 73 15.86 5.83 -4.15
CA GLY A 73 14.93 6.04 -5.26
C GLY A 73 14.41 4.74 -5.89
N SER A 74 15.25 3.70 -5.99
CA SER A 74 14.85 2.38 -6.50
C SER A 74 13.94 1.64 -5.50
N VAL A 75 14.18 1.79 -4.20
CA VAL A 75 13.26 1.27 -3.15
C VAL A 75 11.89 1.94 -3.27
N LYS A 76 11.85 3.26 -3.48
CA LYS A 76 10.60 3.97 -3.78
C LYS A 76 9.88 3.36 -4.99
N TYR A 77 10.59 2.89 -6.01
CA TYR A 77 9.96 2.25 -7.16
C TYR A 77 9.37 0.87 -6.84
N LEU A 78 10.01 0.06 -5.99
CA LEU A 78 9.45 -1.21 -5.53
C LEU A 78 8.10 -0.99 -4.84
N PHE A 79 8.06 -0.09 -3.87
CA PHE A 79 6.82 0.26 -3.18
C PHE A 79 5.83 0.93 -4.11
N LYS A 80 6.29 1.83 -4.99
CA LYS A 80 5.41 2.48 -5.97
C LYS A 80 4.71 1.44 -6.82
N TYR A 81 5.37 0.44 -7.39
CA TYR A 81 4.65 -0.49 -8.29
C TYR A 81 3.69 -1.43 -7.57
N ILE A 82 3.96 -1.72 -6.30
CA ILE A 82 3.00 -2.41 -5.44
C ILE A 82 1.85 -1.46 -5.13
N THR A 83 2.10 -0.27 -4.58
CA THR A 83 1.05 0.64 -4.12
C THR A 83 0.43 1.53 -5.19
N LYS A 84 0.90 1.47 -6.44
CA LYS A 84 0.35 2.22 -7.58
C LYS A 84 -0.79 1.42 -8.19
N GLY A 85 -1.84 1.27 -7.41
CA GLY A 85 -3.18 0.94 -7.85
C GLY A 85 -4.11 2.12 -7.58
N SER A 86 -5.31 2.12 -8.17
CA SER A 86 -6.37 2.99 -7.70
C SER A 86 -6.80 2.51 -6.31
N ASP A 87 -6.38 3.20 -5.24
CA ASP A 87 -6.80 2.86 -3.87
C ASP A 87 -8.32 3.00 -3.68
N ARG A 88 -8.96 3.77 -4.55
CA ARG A 88 -10.40 4.00 -4.57
C ARG A 88 -10.95 3.92 -5.98
N SER A 89 -12.11 3.32 -6.09
CA SER A 89 -12.92 3.25 -7.30
C SER A 89 -14.27 3.88 -7.01
N LEU A 90 -14.66 4.83 -7.86
CA LEU A 90 -16.00 5.37 -7.87
C LEU A 90 -16.85 4.50 -8.80
N ILE A 91 -17.79 3.74 -8.24
CA ILE A 91 -18.71 2.90 -9.02
C ILE A 91 -20.02 3.65 -9.14
N ILE A 92 -20.47 3.86 -10.38
CA ILE A 92 -21.78 4.43 -10.66
C ILE A 92 -22.77 3.29 -10.84
N ALA A 93 -23.67 3.11 -9.88
CA ALA A 93 -24.74 2.13 -10.01
C ALA A 93 -25.89 2.76 -10.82
N LYS A 94 -25.87 2.57 -12.15
CA LYS A 94 -27.02 2.92 -12.98
C LYS A 94 -28.03 1.79 -12.91
N ASP A 95 -29.24 2.08 -12.46
CA ASP A 95 -30.36 1.16 -12.65
C ASP A 95 -30.48 0.87 -14.16
N SER A 96 -30.36 -0.41 -14.53
CA SER A 96 -30.69 -0.89 -15.87
C SER A 96 -32.20 -0.85 -16.04
N VAL A 97 -32.78 0.35 -16.13
CA VAL A 97 -34.15 0.54 -16.57
C VAL A 97 -34.19 0.34 -18.08
N THR A 98 -34.07 -0.93 -18.50
CA THR A 98 -34.72 -1.40 -19.73
C THR A 98 -36.20 -1.49 -19.42
N SER A 99 -36.87 -0.36 -19.28
CA SER A 99 -38.33 -0.33 -19.23
C SER A 99 -38.80 0.66 -20.29
N LYS A 100 -39.14 0.10 -21.45
CA LYS A 100 -40.10 0.69 -22.37
C LYS A 100 -41.38 0.99 -21.58
N GLN A 101 -41.57 2.20 -21.06
CA GLN A 101 -42.91 2.64 -20.64
C GLN A 101 -43.14 4.11 -20.96
N VAL A 102 -44.12 4.30 -21.86
CA VAL A 102 -45.25 5.23 -21.87
C VAL A 102 -45.11 6.53 -21.04
N PRO A 103 -45.38 7.71 -21.64
CA PRO A 103 -45.32 8.97 -20.93
C PRO A 103 -46.54 9.16 -20.03
N SER A 104 -46.40 8.91 -18.72
CA SER A 104 -47.36 9.42 -17.73
C SER A 104 -46.67 10.21 -16.63
N THR A 105 -46.88 11.53 -16.69
CA THR A 105 -47.02 12.49 -15.59
C THR A 105 -46.23 12.30 -14.28
N ASN A 106 -45.24 13.18 -14.12
CA ASN A 106 -44.88 13.87 -12.86
C ASN A 106 -44.68 13.03 -11.60
N SER A 107 -43.70 12.15 -11.60
CA SER A 107 -42.86 11.95 -10.41
C SER A 107 -41.41 12.22 -10.79
N LYS A 108 -40.89 13.41 -10.43
CA LYS A 108 -39.43 13.60 -10.34
C LYS A 108 -38.97 12.63 -9.27
N LYS A 109 -38.52 11.42 -9.65
CA LYS A 109 -37.74 10.57 -8.74
C LYS A 109 -36.60 11.46 -8.23
N SER A 110 -36.65 11.82 -6.95
CA SER A 110 -35.56 12.48 -6.24
C SER A 110 -34.31 11.66 -6.50
N LYS A 111 -33.42 12.16 -7.35
CA LYS A 111 -32.13 11.53 -7.58
C LYS A 111 -31.33 11.69 -6.30
N ASP A 112 -31.11 10.59 -5.61
CA ASP A 112 -30.19 10.56 -4.48
C ASP A 112 -28.77 10.51 -5.04
N GLU A 113 -28.15 11.68 -5.16
CA GLU A 113 -26.77 11.85 -5.65
C GLU A 113 -25.74 11.07 -4.81
N ILE A 114 -26.07 10.70 -3.56
CA ILE A 114 -25.20 9.93 -2.68
C ILE A 114 -25.34 8.43 -2.95
N GLN A 115 -26.55 7.94 -3.31
CA GLN A 115 -26.75 6.53 -3.68
C GLN A 115 -26.30 6.18 -5.10
N GLU A 116 -26.19 7.16 -6.01
CA GLU A 116 -25.76 6.93 -7.40
C GLU A 116 -24.28 6.56 -7.51
N PHE A 117 -23.46 6.92 -6.51
CA PHE A 117 -22.02 6.69 -6.48
C PHE A 117 -21.59 5.90 -5.23
N ILE A 118 -20.96 4.75 -5.46
CA ILE A 118 -20.28 3.98 -4.41
C ILE A 118 -18.79 4.32 -4.47
N ASP A 119 -18.31 5.11 -3.51
CA ASP A 119 -16.86 5.24 -3.24
C ASP A 119 -16.39 3.99 -2.51
N CYS A 120 -15.73 3.09 -3.24
CA CYS A 120 -15.24 1.83 -2.69
C CYS A 120 -13.72 1.76 -2.75
N ARG A 121 -13.13 1.03 -1.80
CA ARG A 121 -11.70 0.73 -1.83
C ARG A 121 -11.46 -0.40 -2.82
N SER A 122 -10.65 -0.16 -3.85
CA SER A 122 -10.21 -1.24 -4.74
C SER A 122 -9.06 -2.01 -4.08
N LEU A 123 -9.08 -3.32 -4.19
CA LEU A 123 -7.96 -4.19 -3.82
C LEU A 123 -7.37 -4.75 -5.10
N SER A 124 -6.05 -4.65 -5.24
CA SER A 124 -5.35 -5.28 -6.36
C SER A 124 -5.47 -6.81 -6.31
N SER A 125 -5.29 -7.49 -7.44
CA SER A 125 -5.41 -8.94 -7.54
C SER A 125 -4.48 -9.68 -6.56
N TYR A 126 -3.27 -9.17 -6.35
CA TYR A 126 -2.32 -9.78 -5.43
C TYR A 126 -2.69 -9.51 -3.97
N GLU A 127 -3.19 -8.32 -3.60
CA GLU A 127 -3.70 -8.04 -2.25
C GLU A 127 -4.91 -8.91 -1.90
N ALA A 128 -5.81 -9.14 -2.87
CA ALA A 128 -6.96 -10.01 -2.70
C ALA A 128 -6.53 -11.45 -2.40
N VAL A 129 -5.60 -12.01 -3.19
CA VAL A 129 -5.06 -13.36 -2.95
C VAL A 129 -4.34 -13.43 -1.60
N TRP A 130 -3.56 -12.42 -1.23
CA TRP A 130 -2.88 -12.37 0.06
C TRP A 130 -3.86 -12.40 1.24
N ARG A 131 -4.97 -11.64 1.13
CA ARG A 131 -6.02 -11.59 2.14
C ARG A 131 -6.83 -12.88 2.21
N ILE A 132 -7.19 -13.47 1.06
CA ILE A 132 -7.95 -14.74 1.00
C ILE A 132 -7.16 -15.87 1.67
N ASN A 133 -5.83 -15.90 1.49
CA ASN A 133 -4.95 -16.90 2.09
C ASN A 133 -4.45 -16.50 3.49
N GLU A 134 -4.95 -15.40 4.07
CA GLU A 134 -4.56 -14.90 5.39
C GLU A 134 -3.04 -14.73 5.59
N TYR A 135 -2.30 -14.48 4.51
CA TYR A 135 -0.87 -14.25 4.61
C TYR A 135 -0.59 -12.93 5.34
N LEU A 136 0.48 -12.91 6.14
CA LEU A 136 0.98 -11.68 6.75
C LEU A 136 1.33 -10.67 5.64
N ILE A 137 0.55 -9.59 5.57
CA ILE A 137 0.72 -8.54 4.55
C ILE A 137 1.94 -7.68 4.88
N HIS A 138 2.11 -7.35 6.15
CA HIS A 138 3.26 -6.62 6.63
C HIS A 138 3.41 -6.84 8.13
N HIS A 139 4.65 -6.86 8.59
CA HIS A 139 5.01 -6.77 9.99
C HIS A 139 5.71 -5.42 10.20
N ARG A 140 5.45 -4.76 11.33
CA ARG A 140 6.16 -3.52 11.71
C ARG A 140 6.80 -3.75 13.06
N GLU A 141 8.09 -3.45 13.12
CA GLU A 141 8.87 -3.38 14.33
C GLU A 141 9.54 -1.99 14.30
N PRO A 142 9.04 -1.02 15.09
CA PRO A 142 7.99 -1.11 16.12
C PRO A 142 6.58 -1.42 15.61
N ASN A 143 5.73 -1.86 16.54
CA ASN A 143 4.29 -1.82 16.34
C ASN A 143 3.82 -0.35 16.14
N VAL A 144 3.17 -0.08 15.01
CA VAL A 144 2.59 1.23 14.71
C VAL A 144 1.08 1.19 14.93
N VAL A 145 0.61 1.92 15.95
CA VAL A 145 -0.81 2.02 16.28
C VAL A 145 -1.44 3.23 15.59
N ARG A 146 -2.58 3.03 14.92
CA ARG A 146 -3.36 4.13 14.37
C ARG A 146 -4.29 4.71 15.45
N LEU A 147 -4.00 5.93 15.87
CA LEU A 147 -4.88 6.69 16.75
C LEU A 147 -6.13 7.15 16.00
N ALA A 148 -7.29 6.77 16.49
CA ALA A 148 -8.57 7.18 15.90
C ALA A 148 -8.84 8.65 16.20
N VAL A 149 -9.31 9.40 15.21
CA VAL A 149 -9.76 10.79 15.36
C VAL A 149 -11.16 10.89 14.74
N HIS A 150 -12.10 11.44 15.50
CA HIS A 150 -13.49 11.60 15.10
C HIS A 150 -14.16 12.70 15.93
N LEU A 151 -15.32 13.17 15.48
CA LEU A 151 -16.16 14.10 16.23
C LEU A 151 -16.94 13.36 17.34
N GLN A 152 -17.53 14.14 18.25
CA GLN A 152 -18.40 13.60 19.31
C GLN A 152 -19.58 12.86 18.69
N GLY A 153 -19.79 11.60 19.11
CA GLY A 153 -20.87 10.75 18.60
C GLY A 153 -20.60 10.10 17.23
N GLN A 154 -19.48 10.43 16.57
CA GLN A 154 -19.11 9.90 15.25
C GLN A 154 -18.00 8.83 15.33
N GLN A 155 -17.88 8.15 16.47
CA GLN A 155 -16.97 7.02 16.60
C GLN A 155 -17.46 5.81 15.80
N ASN A 156 -16.52 5.11 15.16
CA ASN A 156 -16.82 3.82 14.52
C ASN A 156 -16.97 2.72 15.58
N VAL A 157 -18.10 2.03 15.55
CA VAL A 157 -18.36 0.84 16.38
C VAL A 157 -18.40 -0.38 15.47
N PRO A 158 -17.32 -1.18 15.38
CA PRO A 158 -17.33 -2.38 14.55
C PRO A 158 -18.27 -3.42 15.14
N TYR A 159 -19.06 -4.07 14.29
CA TYR A 159 -19.93 -5.17 14.66
C TYR A 159 -19.99 -6.24 13.57
N ARG A 160 -20.37 -7.47 13.95
CA ARG A 160 -20.57 -8.55 12.99
C ARG A 160 -21.99 -8.48 12.44
N ARG A 161 -22.20 -8.89 11.19
CA ARG A 161 -23.51 -8.85 10.51
C ARG A 161 -24.63 -9.56 11.28
N GLN A 162 -24.30 -10.63 12.02
CA GLN A 162 -25.25 -11.41 12.82
C GLN A 162 -25.44 -10.86 14.25
N SER A 163 -24.69 -9.82 14.65
CA SER A 163 -24.78 -9.26 16.00
C SER A 163 -26.04 -8.42 16.17
N ASN A 164 -26.69 -8.55 17.32
CA ASN A 164 -27.82 -7.70 17.68
C ASN A 164 -27.33 -6.29 18.04
N VAL A 165 -27.68 -5.30 17.23
CA VAL A 165 -27.29 -3.89 17.39
C VAL A 165 -27.69 -3.33 18.76
N LYS A 166 -28.86 -3.73 19.31
CA LYS A 166 -29.31 -3.25 20.62
C LYS A 166 -28.38 -3.73 21.74
N ASN A 167 -27.85 -4.95 21.64
CA ASN A 167 -26.91 -5.50 22.62
C ASN A 167 -25.55 -4.81 22.53
N ILE A 168 -25.13 -4.43 21.31
CA ILE A 168 -23.89 -3.68 21.10
C ILE A 168 -24.02 -2.28 21.71
N LEU A 169 -25.12 -1.58 21.46
CA LEU A 169 -25.35 -0.25 22.03
C LEU A 169 -25.45 -0.24 23.55
N LYS A 170 -25.91 -1.36 24.15
CA LYS A 170 -25.91 -1.54 25.61
C LYS A 170 -24.53 -1.85 26.19
N ASN A 171 -23.56 -2.24 25.39
CA ASN A 171 -22.22 -2.54 25.88
C ASN A 171 -21.46 -1.23 26.17
N PRO A 172 -21.05 -0.97 27.42
CA PRO A 172 -20.32 0.25 27.78
C PRO A 172 -18.95 0.35 27.12
N LYS A 173 -18.41 -0.76 26.58
CA LYS A 173 -17.17 -0.76 25.80
C LYS A 173 -17.41 -0.39 24.33
N ALA A 174 -18.63 -0.53 23.83
CA ALA A 174 -18.96 -0.20 22.45
C ALA A 174 -18.89 1.30 22.24
N GLY A 175 -17.93 1.74 21.43
CA GLY A 175 -17.68 3.15 21.17
C GLY A 175 -16.61 3.80 22.06
N LYS A 176 -15.99 3.06 22.99
CA LYS A 176 -14.72 3.50 23.59
C LYS A 176 -13.63 3.41 22.51
N THR A 177 -13.10 4.55 22.11
CA THR A 177 -11.96 4.67 21.20
C THR A 177 -10.72 5.10 21.97
N HIS A 178 -9.56 4.98 21.33
CA HIS A 178 -8.31 5.58 21.80
C HIS A 178 -8.49 7.06 22.23
N LEU A 179 -9.29 7.83 21.48
CA LEU A 179 -9.49 9.25 21.72
C LEU A 179 -10.41 9.50 22.93
N THR A 180 -11.54 8.80 23.02
CA THR A 180 -12.45 8.97 24.17
C THR A 180 -11.80 8.51 25.47
N ALA A 181 -11.03 7.42 25.41
CA ALA A 181 -10.26 6.94 26.53
C ALA A 181 -9.14 7.92 26.92
N TRP A 182 -8.52 8.62 25.94
CA TRP A 182 -7.55 9.68 26.23
C TRP A 182 -8.20 10.83 27.00
N PHE A 183 -9.39 11.29 26.59
CA PHE A 183 -10.11 12.31 27.34
C PHE A 183 -10.44 11.86 28.78
N GLN A 184 -10.82 10.60 28.96
CA GLN A 184 -11.07 10.04 30.29
C GLN A 184 -9.79 9.96 31.14
N LEU A 185 -8.68 9.50 30.56
CA LEU A 185 -7.37 9.47 31.21
C LEU A 185 -6.96 10.86 31.69
N ASN A 186 -7.12 11.89 30.84
CA ASN A 186 -6.80 13.27 31.21
C ASN A 186 -7.60 13.80 32.40
N ARG A 187 -8.79 13.26 32.67
CA ARG A 187 -9.55 13.66 33.87
C ARG A 187 -8.91 13.12 35.14
N GLN A 188 -8.30 11.94 35.09
CA GLN A 188 -7.83 11.19 36.24
C GLN A 188 -6.32 11.35 36.51
N ASP A 189 -5.51 11.47 35.46
CA ASP A 189 -4.05 11.46 35.52
C ASP A 189 -3.48 12.83 35.13
N LEU A 190 -2.70 13.44 36.03
CA LEU A 190 -2.07 14.75 35.83
C LEU A 190 -0.90 14.70 34.83
N ASP A 191 -0.20 13.58 34.75
CA ASP A 191 0.94 13.43 33.83
C ASP A 191 0.45 13.22 32.40
N ALA A 192 -0.67 12.51 32.22
CA ALA A 192 -1.32 12.38 30.91
C ALA A 192 -1.70 13.74 30.30
N ARG A 193 -2.04 14.75 31.12
CA ARG A 193 -2.37 16.12 30.69
C ARG A 193 -1.21 16.86 30.06
N LYS A 194 0.02 16.45 30.37
CA LYS A 194 1.25 17.02 29.80
C LYS A 194 1.51 16.48 28.39
N LEU A 195 0.82 15.41 27.99
CA LEU A 195 1.02 14.74 26.71
C LEU A 195 -0.11 15.04 25.74
N THR A 196 0.25 15.37 24.50
CA THR A 196 -0.73 15.42 23.41
C THR A 196 -1.22 14.01 23.09
N TYR A 197 -2.40 13.89 22.50
CA TYR A 197 -2.96 12.60 22.10
C TYR A 197 -1.98 11.76 21.26
N ALA A 198 -1.20 12.40 20.38
CA ALA A 198 -0.19 11.73 19.56
C ALA A 198 1.00 11.17 20.36
N HIS A 199 1.35 11.78 21.50
CA HIS A 199 2.49 11.37 22.33
C HIS A 199 2.12 10.37 23.43
N ILE A 200 0.83 10.17 23.70
CA ILE A 200 0.35 9.25 24.73
C ILE A 200 0.88 7.83 24.56
N PRO A 201 0.93 7.22 23.35
CA PRO A 201 1.49 5.88 23.18
C PRO A 201 2.96 5.74 23.60
N GLY A 202 3.69 6.85 23.74
CA GLY A 202 5.08 6.85 24.24
C GLY A 202 5.17 6.50 25.73
N SER A 203 4.20 6.93 26.54
CA SER A 203 4.19 6.75 28.01
C SER A 203 3.10 5.81 28.51
N TYR A 204 2.06 5.59 27.70
CA TYR A 204 0.92 4.74 28.02
C TYR A 204 0.76 3.65 26.96
N THR A 205 0.20 2.52 27.35
CA THR A 205 -0.16 1.41 26.45
C THR A 205 -1.66 1.21 26.45
N TRP A 206 -2.19 0.82 25.30
CA TRP A 206 -3.61 0.48 25.17
C TRP A 206 -3.90 -0.87 25.83
N ASN A 207 -4.89 -0.91 26.72
CA ASN A 207 -5.41 -2.12 27.30
C ASN A 207 -6.73 -2.49 26.60
N GLU A 208 -6.68 -3.50 25.74
CA GLU A 208 -7.83 -3.99 24.96
C GLU A 208 -8.91 -4.65 25.82
N GLU A 209 -8.56 -5.16 27.00
CA GLU A 209 -9.53 -5.80 27.89
C GLU A 209 -10.52 -4.78 28.45
N TYR A 210 -10.04 -3.58 28.80
CA TYR A 210 -10.85 -2.51 29.40
C TYR A 210 -11.15 -1.34 28.44
N ASN A 211 -10.52 -1.32 27.26
CA ASN A 211 -10.51 -0.19 26.31
C ASN A 211 -10.05 1.12 26.96
N GLU A 212 -8.92 1.05 27.66
CA GLU A 212 -8.38 2.16 28.45
C GLU A 212 -6.86 2.29 28.28
N TRP A 213 -6.35 3.49 28.55
CA TRP A 213 -4.92 3.75 28.57
C TRP A 213 -4.35 3.43 29.95
N THR A 214 -3.34 2.57 30.01
CA THR A 214 -2.63 2.27 31.25
C THR A 214 -1.18 2.71 31.15
N LEU A 215 -0.60 3.13 32.27
CA LEU A 215 0.81 3.51 32.31
C LEU A 215 1.68 2.34 31.83
N ARG A 216 2.60 2.64 30.92
CA ARG A 216 3.48 1.65 30.32
C ARG A 216 4.43 1.09 31.38
N LYS A 217 4.44 -0.23 31.55
CA LYS A 217 5.26 -0.92 32.59
C LYS A 217 6.69 -1.28 32.14
N ARG A 218 6.92 -1.44 30.83
CA ARG A 218 8.23 -1.76 30.24
C ARG A 218 8.66 -0.61 29.34
N GLY A 219 9.94 -0.25 29.36
CA GLY A 219 10.49 0.95 28.71
C GLY A 219 10.23 1.08 27.20
N PHE A 220 10.84 2.10 26.61
CA PHE A 220 10.64 2.47 25.21
C PHE A 220 10.95 1.30 24.26
N ALA A 221 9.97 0.91 23.45
CA ALA A 221 10.17 0.01 22.32
C ALA A 221 10.15 0.90 21.07
N ILE A 222 11.34 1.08 20.45
CA ILE A 222 11.54 1.90 19.26
C ILE A 222 10.70 1.37 18.13
#